data_AF-A0A5V5KL18-F1
#
_entry.id   AF-A0A5V5KL18-F1
#
_cell.length_a   1.000
_cell.length_b   1.000
_cell.length_c   1.000
_cell.angle_alpha   90.00
_cell.angle_beta   90.00
_cell.angle_gamma   90.00
#
_symmetry.space_group_name_H-M   'P 1'
#
loop_
_entity.id
_entity.type
_entity.pdbx_description
1 polymer ?
#
loop_
_entity_poly.entity_id
_entity_poly.type
_entity_poly.pdbx_seq_one_letter_code
_entity_poly.pdbx_strand_id
1 'polypeptide(L)'
;DLGTGKEAVTVENQNQAEAQQNVPESQQEEPEAAWPEYFEPGRYEGVPNEVYHAANGISSTQVKDARVSLMYFNARHVEKTIVKERSPVLDMGNLVHALALQPENLEAEFSVEPEIPEGAFTTTATLREFIDAHNASLPALLSADDIKALLEEYNATLPSQMPLGASVDETYASYEQLPEEFQRIENGTKHTATAMKACIKEYNVTLPAPVKTSGSRDALLEQLAIINPDLVAQEAQKSSPLKVSGTKADLIQAVKSVNPAVVFADELLDAWRENTEGKVLVTRQQLSTALNIQKALLEHPTAGKLLTHPSRAVEVSYFGIDEETGLEVRVRPDLELDMGGLRIGADLKTISMWNIKQEGLRAKLHR
;
A
#
# COMPACT_ATOMS: atom_id res chain seq x y z
N ASP A 1 4.94 -84.61 34.35
CA ASP A 1 5.60 -84.54 33.04
C ASP A 1 6.21 -83.17 32.85
N LEU A 2 7.46 -82.87 33.22
CA LEU A 2 8.76 -83.51 32.90
C LEU A 2 9.02 -83.68 31.39
N GLY A 3 10.04 -82.98 30.89
CA GLY A 3 10.69 -83.18 29.59
C GLY A 3 10.74 -81.92 28.71
N THR A 4 11.48 -80.85 29.05
CA THR A 4 12.90 -80.57 28.68
C THR A 4 13.39 -81.10 27.33
N GLY A 5 13.72 -80.18 26.43
CA GLY A 5 14.62 -80.35 25.28
C GLY A 5 15.21 -79.00 24.88
N LYS A 6 16.37 -78.66 25.46
CA LYS A 6 17.22 -77.53 25.08
C LYS A 6 18.11 -77.96 23.91
N GLU A 7 18.32 -77.09 22.94
CA GLU A 7 19.64 -76.91 22.34
C GLU A 7 19.98 -75.42 22.32
N ALA A 8 21.19 -75.13 22.75
CA ALA A 8 21.78 -73.81 22.84
C ALA A 8 23.01 -73.80 21.94
N VAL A 9 23.18 -72.72 21.15
CA VAL A 9 24.50 -72.27 20.71
C VAL A 9 24.52 -70.75 20.78
N THR A 10 25.37 -70.25 21.68
CA THR A 10 25.83 -68.88 21.85
C THR A 10 26.91 -68.55 20.83
N VAL A 11 26.90 -67.36 20.20
CA VAL A 11 28.09 -66.52 19.97
C VAL A 11 27.66 -65.05 19.91
N GLU A 12 28.41 -64.21 20.62
CA GLU A 12 28.26 -62.75 20.73
C GLU A 12 28.75 -61.99 19.49
N ASN A 13 28.34 -60.71 19.46
CA ASN A 13 29.13 -59.54 19.04
C ASN A 13 29.06 -59.13 17.55
N GLN A 14 28.43 -57.99 17.25
CA GLN A 14 29.13 -56.73 16.93
C GLN A 14 28.17 -55.66 16.40
N ASN A 15 28.40 -54.43 16.87
CA ASN A 15 27.87 -53.16 16.36
C ASN A 15 27.93 -53.08 14.83
N GLN A 16 26.84 -52.66 14.20
CA GLN A 16 26.91 -51.76 13.05
C GLN A 16 25.71 -50.82 13.05
N ALA A 17 26.04 -49.54 13.19
CA ALA A 17 25.12 -48.44 13.05
C ALA A 17 24.65 -48.37 11.58
N GLU A 18 23.34 -48.41 11.37
CA GLU A 18 22.75 -48.03 10.09
C GLU A 18 22.04 -46.69 10.25
N ALA A 19 22.39 -45.80 9.33
CA ALA A 19 22.12 -44.38 9.35
C ALA A 19 20.62 -44.09 9.29
N GLN A 20 20.16 -43.23 10.19
CA GLN A 20 18.90 -42.53 10.06
C GLN A 20 18.94 -41.66 8.80
N GLN A 21 18.35 -42.14 7.71
CA GLN A 21 17.92 -41.28 6.62
C GLN A 21 16.67 -40.54 7.09
N ASN A 22 16.88 -39.29 7.49
CA ASN A 22 15.85 -38.29 7.69
C ASN A 22 15.14 -38.06 6.35
N VAL A 23 14.00 -38.72 6.14
CA VAL A 23 13.05 -38.36 5.09
C VAL A 23 12.17 -37.26 5.70
N PRO A 24 12.05 -36.07 5.09
CA PRO A 24 11.11 -35.07 5.57
C PRO A 24 9.70 -35.66 5.36
N GLU A 25 8.91 -35.72 6.43
CA GLU A 25 7.47 -35.93 6.34
C GLU A 25 6.90 -34.82 5.46
N SER A 26 6.68 -35.16 4.18
CA SER A 26 5.77 -34.41 3.33
C SER A 26 4.44 -34.39 4.06
N GLN A 27 3.98 -33.20 4.44
CA GLN A 27 2.59 -32.95 4.82
C GLN A 27 1.73 -33.48 3.67
N GLN A 28 1.24 -34.70 3.82
CA GLN A 28 0.12 -35.18 3.02
C GLN A 28 -1.06 -34.33 3.50
N GLU A 29 -1.42 -33.34 2.69
CA GLU A 29 -2.74 -32.72 2.78
C GLU A 29 -3.75 -33.87 2.78
N GLU A 30 -4.51 -34.01 3.87
CA GLU A 30 -5.64 -34.92 3.92
C GLU A 30 -6.54 -34.61 2.71
N PRO A 31 -7.04 -35.62 1.98
CA PRO A 31 -7.94 -35.36 0.87
C PRO A 31 -9.16 -34.60 1.41
N GLU A 32 -9.47 -33.45 0.81
CA GLU A 32 -10.72 -32.71 1.07
C GLU A 32 -11.87 -33.70 1.12
N ALA A 33 -12.51 -33.84 2.29
CA ALA A 33 -13.59 -34.78 2.47
C ALA A 33 -14.72 -34.43 1.49
N ALA A 34 -14.92 -35.29 0.48
CA ALA A 34 -16.03 -35.14 -0.44
C ALA A 34 -17.34 -35.30 0.33
N TRP A 35 -18.08 -34.19 0.50
CA TRP A 35 -19.38 -34.20 1.17
C TRP A 35 -20.40 -34.99 0.34
N PRO A 36 -21.32 -35.73 0.98
CA PRO A 36 -22.29 -36.52 0.25
C PRO A 36 -23.29 -35.62 -0.48
N GLU A 37 -23.80 -36.11 -1.61
CA GLU A 37 -24.88 -35.43 -2.34
C GLU A 37 -26.21 -35.47 -1.55
N TYR A 38 -26.37 -36.49 -0.70
CA TYR A 38 -27.54 -36.69 0.15
C TYR A 38 -27.11 -36.96 1.59
N PHE A 39 -27.67 -36.20 2.53
CA PHE A 39 -27.43 -36.34 3.97
C PHE A 39 -28.53 -37.18 4.60
N GLU A 40 -28.14 -38.28 5.22
CA GLU A 40 -29.03 -39.10 6.04
C GLU A 40 -29.42 -38.35 7.33
N PRO A 41 -30.58 -38.67 7.95
CA PRO A 41 -30.95 -38.11 9.24
C PRO A 41 -29.84 -38.25 10.28
N GLY A 42 -29.43 -37.13 10.86
CA GLY A 42 -28.28 -37.10 11.75
C GLY A 42 -27.71 -35.72 12.01
N ARG A 43 -26.63 -35.70 12.79
CA ARG A 43 -25.88 -34.51 13.19
C ARG A 43 -24.51 -34.50 12.52
N TYR A 44 -24.19 -33.40 11.85
CA TYR A 44 -22.99 -33.24 11.05
C TYR A 44 -22.28 -31.94 11.45
N GLU A 45 -21.01 -32.03 11.84
CA GLU A 45 -20.17 -30.88 12.13
C GLU A 45 -19.34 -30.49 10.90
N GLY A 46 -18.95 -29.21 10.81
CA GLY A 46 -18.00 -28.73 9.80
C GLY A 46 -18.52 -28.71 8.36
N VAL A 47 -19.81 -28.95 8.12
CA VAL A 47 -20.40 -28.90 6.78
C VAL A 47 -20.25 -27.47 6.22
N PRO A 48 -19.56 -27.26 5.09
CA PRO A 48 -19.40 -25.94 4.49
C PRO A 48 -20.74 -25.28 4.19
N ASN A 49 -20.78 -23.95 4.26
CA ASN A 49 -22.01 -23.17 4.08
C ASN A 49 -22.68 -23.44 2.71
N GLU A 50 -21.88 -23.55 1.66
CA GLU A 50 -22.37 -23.83 0.31
C GLU A 50 -22.97 -25.23 0.19
N VAL A 51 -22.29 -26.23 0.75
CA VAL A 51 -22.76 -27.63 0.80
C VAL A 51 -24.09 -27.72 1.55
N TYR A 52 -24.19 -27.09 2.73
CA TYR A 52 -25.42 -27.13 3.51
C TYR A 52 -26.59 -26.44 2.84
N HIS A 53 -26.37 -25.31 2.15
CA HIS A 53 -27.44 -24.65 1.41
C HIS A 53 -27.86 -25.41 0.15
N ALA A 54 -26.97 -26.22 -0.42
CA ALA A 54 -27.24 -27.10 -1.56
C ALA A 54 -27.86 -28.46 -1.16
N ALA A 55 -27.70 -28.88 0.11
CA ALA A 55 -28.12 -30.18 0.60
C ALA A 55 -29.64 -30.46 0.49
N ASN A 56 -30.04 -31.70 0.73
CA ASN A 56 -31.43 -32.12 0.82
C ASN A 56 -32.14 -31.52 2.05
N GLY A 57 -33.47 -31.66 2.08
CA GLY A 57 -34.32 -31.18 3.16
C GLY A 57 -34.74 -29.71 3.09
N ILE A 58 -35.93 -29.45 3.62
CA ILE A 58 -36.55 -28.13 3.70
C ILE A 58 -35.96 -27.36 4.90
N SER A 59 -35.34 -26.22 4.64
CA SER A 59 -34.78 -25.33 5.66
C SER A 59 -35.80 -24.36 6.26
N SER A 60 -35.48 -23.75 7.41
CA SER A 60 -36.32 -22.70 8.03
C SER A 60 -36.64 -21.55 7.07
N THR A 61 -35.68 -21.11 6.26
CA THR A 61 -35.89 -20.05 5.26
C THR A 61 -36.87 -20.49 4.18
N GLN A 62 -36.74 -21.73 3.71
CA GLN A 62 -37.66 -22.33 2.74
C GLN A 62 -39.09 -22.41 3.29
N VAL A 63 -39.29 -22.81 4.54
CA VAL A 63 -40.61 -22.80 5.19
C VAL A 63 -41.17 -21.37 5.30
N LYS A 64 -40.35 -20.39 5.68
CA LYS A 64 -40.76 -18.98 5.75
C LYS A 64 -41.21 -18.43 4.40
N ASP A 65 -40.47 -18.74 3.33
CA ASP A 65 -40.84 -18.35 1.96
C ASP A 65 -42.14 -19.02 1.52
N ALA A 66 -42.31 -20.31 1.79
CA ALA A 66 -43.55 -21.05 1.51
C ALA A 66 -44.76 -20.48 2.23
N ARG A 67 -44.60 -20.09 3.50
CA ARG A 67 -45.64 -19.45 4.32
C ARG A 67 -46.07 -18.10 3.76
N VAL A 68 -45.18 -17.38 3.09
CA VAL A 68 -45.52 -16.14 2.39
C VAL A 68 -46.24 -16.45 1.08
N SER A 69 -45.68 -17.33 0.25
CA SER A 69 -46.29 -17.76 -1.02
C SER A 69 -45.65 -19.03 -1.57
N LEU A 70 -46.47 -20.05 -1.85
CA LEU A 70 -46.01 -21.28 -2.51
C LEU A 70 -45.54 -21.04 -3.96
N MET A 71 -46.08 -20.04 -4.65
CA MET A 71 -45.57 -19.65 -5.98
C MET A 71 -44.17 -19.06 -5.88
N TYR A 72 -43.93 -18.20 -4.89
CA TYR A 72 -42.60 -17.63 -4.65
C TYR A 72 -41.60 -18.72 -4.25
N PHE A 73 -42.02 -19.64 -3.38
CA PHE A 73 -41.23 -20.81 -3.01
C PHE A 73 -40.82 -21.64 -4.23
N ASN A 74 -41.79 -21.98 -5.10
CA ASN A 74 -41.52 -22.79 -6.29
C ASN A 74 -40.57 -22.06 -7.24
N ALA A 75 -40.83 -20.79 -7.57
CA ALA A 75 -39.97 -20.00 -8.45
C ALA A 75 -38.54 -19.84 -7.91
N ARG A 76 -38.37 -19.71 -6.59
CA ARG A 76 -37.07 -19.50 -5.95
C ARG A 76 -36.28 -20.79 -5.70
N HIS A 77 -36.94 -21.82 -5.17
CA HIS A 77 -36.27 -23.02 -4.64
C HIS A 77 -36.43 -24.26 -5.52
N VAL A 78 -37.46 -24.33 -6.35
CA VAL A 78 -37.74 -25.49 -7.22
C VAL A 78 -37.33 -25.21 -8.67
N GLU A 79 -37.94 -24.21 -9.31
CA GLU A 79 -37.64 -23.83 -10.69
C GLU A 79 -36.38 -22.96 -10.80
N LYS A 80 -35.95 -22.34 -9.69
CA LYS A 80 -34.78 -21.44 -9.59
C LYS A 80 -34.81 -20.29 -10.63
N THR A 81 -36.00 -19.84 -11.02
CA THR A 81 -36.21 -18.69 -11.92
C THR A 81 -35.96 -17.36 -11.22
N ILE A 82 -36.07 -17.31 -9.88
CA ILE A 82 -35.71 -16.16 -9.06
C ILE A 82 -34.36 -16.41 -8.37
N VAL A 83 -33.31 -15.74 -8.85
CA VAL A 83 -31.97 -15.78 -8.24
C VAL A 83 -31.84 -14.68 -7.19
N LYS A 84 -31.37 -15.04 -5.99
CA LYS A 84 -30.93 -14.04 -5.00
C LYS A 84 -29.45 -13.78 -5.20
N GLU A 85 -29.12 -12.61 -5.75
CA GLU A 85 -27.75 -12.13 -5.73
C GLU A 85 -27.37 -11.81 -4.27
N ARG A 86 -26.27 -12.41 -3.80
CA ARG A 86 -25.66 -11.99 -2.54
C ARG A 86 -24.95 -10.66 -2.81
N SER A 87 -25.38 -9.61 -2.13
CA SER A 87 -24.65 -8.35 -2.17
C SER A 87 -23.37 -8.49 -1.36
N PRO A 88 -22.20 -8.08 -1.88
CA PRO A 88 -20.96 -8.01 -1.11
C PRO A 88 -20.96 -6.85 -0.11
N VAL A 89 -22.06 -6.08 -0.02
CA VAL A 89 -22.24 -5.02 0.96
C VAL A 89 -22.26 -5.61 2.36
N LEU A 90 -21.52 -4.96 3.27
CA LEU A 90 -21.48 -5.34 4.68
C LEU A 90 -22.87 -5.39 5.29
N ASP A 91 -23.19 -6.56 5.86
CA ASP A 91 -24.23 -6.71 6.87
C ASP A 91 -23.57 -6.69 8.25
N MET A 92 -23.88 -5.67 9.05
CA MET A 92 -23.37 -5.55 10.43
C MET A 92 -23.71 -6.79 11.26
N GLY A 93 -24.85 -7.43 10.98
CA GLY A 93 -25.25 -8.65 11.66
C GLY A 93 -24.29 -9.81 11.40
N ASN A 94 -23.84 -9.97 10.15
CA ASN A 94 -22.89 -11.02 9.78
C ASN A 94 -21.52 -10.78 10.42
N LEU A 95 -21.04 -9.54 10.48
CA LEU A 95 -19.77 -9.21 11.15
C LEU A 95 -19.83 -9.51 12.66
N VAL A 96 -20.92 -9.12 13.33
CA VAL A 96 -21.11 -9.42 14.75
C VAL A 96 -21.24 -10.94 14.99
N HIS A 97 -21.93 -11.65 14.10
CA HIS A 97 -22.07 -13.11 14.16
C HIS A 97 -20.72 -13.81 14.06
N ALA A 98 -19.94 -13.47 13.03
CA ALA A 98 -18.59 -14.00 12.84
C ALA A 98 -17.71 -13.71 14.05
N LEU A 99 -17.66 -12.46 14.52
CA LEU A 99 -16.86 -12.11 15.71
C LEU A 99 -17.32 -12.84 16.97
N ALA A 100 -18.62 -12.97 17.21
CA ALA A 100 -19.14 -13.59 18.43
C ALA A 100 -18.95 -15.12 18.43
N LEU A 101 -19.04 -15.76 17.27
CA LEU A 101 -19.08 -17.21 17.16
C LEU A 101 -17.79 -17.82 16.60
N GLN A 102 -17.17 -17.22 15.58
CA GLN A 102 -15.98 -17.72 14.87
C GLN A 102 -15.01 -16.57 14.56
N PRO A 103 -14.45 -15.87 15.58
CA PRO A 103 -13.56 -14.73 15.36
C PRO A 103 -12.33 -15.06 14.50
N GLU A 104 -11.91 -16.32 14.47
CA GLU A 104 -10.84 -16.84 13.62
C GLU A 104 -11.12 -16.69 12.12
N ASN A 105 -12.39 -16.64 11.69
CA ASN A 105 -12.77 -16.48 10.29
C ASN A 105 -12.74 -15.02 9.81
N LEU A 106 -12.46 -14.06 10.69
CA LEU A 106 -12.53 -12.63 10.36
C LEU A 106 -11.65 -12.27 9.16
N GLU A 107 -10.39 -12.72 9.14
CA GLU A 107 -9.44 -12.41 8.08
C GLU A 107 -9.75 -13.15 6.76
N ALA A 108 -10.43 -14.29 6.84
CA ALA A 108 -10.84 -15.07 5.68
C ALA A 108 -12.05 -14.45 4.98
N GLU A 109 -13.03 -13.94 5.73
CA GLU A 109 -14.30 -13.45 5.19
C GLU A 109 -14.34 -11.93 4.98
N PHE A 110 -13.61 -11.17 5.79
CA PHE A 110 -13.67 -9.71 5.83
C PHE A 110 -12.32 -9.07 5.50
N SER A 111 -12.38 -7.98 4.73
CA SER A 111 -11.24 -7.12 4.47
C SER A 111 -11.38 -5.85 5.31
N VAL A 112 -10.61 -5.80 6.40
CA VAL A 112 -10.62 -4.69 7.35
C VAL A 112 -9.82 -3.52 6.81
N GLU A 113 -10.39 -2.31 6.91
CA GLU A 113 -9.74 -1.07 6.53
C GLU A 113 -8.35 -0.95 7.19
N PRO A 114 -7.28 -0.75 6.40
CA PRO A 114 -5.91 -0.77 6.91
C PRO A 114 -5.63 0.41 7.85
N GLU A 115 -4.68 0.21 8.77
CA GLU A 115 -4.16 1.30 9.59
C GLU A 115 -3.20 2.16 8.78
N ILE A 116 -3.34 3.48 8.88
CA ILE A 116 -2.43 4.42 8.22
C ILE A 116 -1.13 4.44 9.04
N PRO A 117 0.02 4.01 8.48
CA PRO A 117 1.26 3.95 9.24
C PRO A 117 1.76 5.35 9.61
N GLU A 118 2.46 5.42 10.75
CA GLU A 118 3.08 6.67 11.22
C GLU A 118 4.11 7.14 10.18
N GLY A 119 3.91 8.35 9.64
CA GLY A 119 4.73 8.90 8.55
C GLY A 119 4.15 8.74 7.14
N ALA A 120 2.97 8.11 6.98
CA ALA A 120 2.27 8.13 5.70
C ALA A 120 1.78 9.53 5.34
N PHE A 121 1.88 9.87 4.05
CA PHE A 121 1.37 11.14 3.55
C PHE A 121 -0.16 11.07 3.41
N THR A 122 -0.85 11.95 4.13
CA THR A 122 -2.32 12.03 4.17
C THR A 122 -2.84 13.25 3.44
N THR A 123 -2.09 14.35 3.43
CA THR A 123 -2.54 15.65 2.91
C THR A 123 -1.55 16.27 1.93
N THR A 124 -2.05 17.18 1.10
CA THR A 124 -1.19 18.00 0.22
C THR A 124 -0.25 18.91 1.01
N ALA A 125 -0.58 19.28 2.25
CA ALA A 125 0.31 20.04 3.12
C ALA A 125 1.53 19.19 3.50
N THR A 126 1.31 17.97 4.00
CA THR A 126 2.40 17.05 4.38
C THR A 126 3.32 16.74 3.18
N LEU A 127 2.77 16.59 1.97
CA LEU A 127 3.56 16.38 0.76
C LEU A 127 4.47 17.59 0.45
N ARG A 128 3.96 18.81 0.58
CA ARG A 128 4.73 20.03 0.34
C ARG A 128 5.83 20.20 1.37
N GLU A 129 5.52 20.00 2.66
CA GLU A 129 6.51 20.08 3.73
C GLU A 129 7.68 19.13 3.51
N PHE A 130 7.42 17.90 3.04
CA PHE A 130 8.48 16.96 2.69
C PHE A 130 9.31 17.44 1.50
N ILE A 131 8.68 17.95 0.43
CA ILE A 131 9.39 18.46 -0.74
C ILE A 131 10.22 19.69 -0.38
N ASP A 132 9.68 20.60 0.44
CA ASP A 132 10.39 21.79 0.93
C ASP A 132 11.59 21.40 1.77
N ALA A 133 11.43 20.45 2.70
CA ALA A 133 12.53 19.93 3.51
C ALA A 133 13.61 19.25 2.66
N HIS A 134 13.20 18.46 1.65
CA HIS A 134 14.13 17.85 0.70
C HIS A 134 14.87 18.92 -0.11
N ASN A 135 14.16 19.90 -0.66
CA ASN A 135 14.75 21.00 -1.42
C ASN A 135 15.72 21.83 -0.57
N ALA A 136 15.40 22.07 0.71
CA ALA A 136 16.28 22.77 1.63
C ALA A 136 17.55 21.97 1.99
N SER A 137 17.52 20.64 1.84
CA SER A 137 18.69 19.78 2.03
C SER A 137 19.62 19.73 0.82
N LEU A 138 19.15 20.19 -0.35
CA LEU A 138 19.96 20.19 -1.57
C LEU A 138 21.04 21.29 -1.51
N PRO A 139 22.24 21.04 -2.06
CA PRO A 139 23.26 22.07 -2.19
C PRO A 139 22.72 23.25 -3.01
N ALA A 140 22.95 24.48 -2.52
CA ALA A 140 22.57 25.67 -3.25
C ALA A 140 23.25 25.68 -4.64
N LEU A 141 22.41 25.80 -5.66
CA LEU A 141 22.88 26.10 -7.01
C LEU A 141 23.48 27.51 -6.98
N LEU A 142 24.56 27.74 -7.74
CA LEU A 142 25.05 29.09 -8.02
C LEU A 142 23.87 29.95 -8.49
N SER A 143 23.83 31.26 -8.24
CA SER A 143 22.84 32.12 -8.90
C SER A 143 23.37 32.65 -10.25
N ALA A 144 22.52 33.28 -11.05
CA ALA A 144 23.00 33.97 -12.26
C ALA A 144 23.94 35.13 -11.90
N ASP A 145 23.67 35.82 -10.78
CA ASP A 145 24.48 36.92 -10.29
C ASP A 145 25.83 36.43 -9.77
N ASP A 146 25.88 35.29 -9.08
CA ASP A 146 27.15 34.69 -8.62
C ASP A 146 28.04 34.28 -9.80
N ILE A 147 27.46 33.64 -10.83
CA ILE A 147 28.22 33.29 -12.03
C ILE A 147 28.72 34.55 -12.72
N LYS A 148 27.87 35.56 -12.86
CA LYS A 148 28.25 36.83 -13.46
C LYS A 148 29.41 37.47 -12.72
N ALA A 149 29.38 37.47 -11.38
CA ALA A 149 30.46 37.99 -10.55
C ALA A 149 31.78 37.24 -10.80
N LEU A 150 31.75 35.91 -10.90
CA LEU A 150 32.95 35.10 -11.22
C LEU A 150 33.52 35.43 -12.61
N LEU A 151 32.65 35.64 -13.60
CA LEU A 151 33.08 36.03 -14.96
C LEU A 151 33.64 37.45 -15.00
N GLU A 152 33.07 38.38 -14.22
CA GLU A 152 33.58 39.75 -14.07
C GLU A 152 34.92 39.78 -13.34
N GLU A 153 35.08 38.96 -12.30
CA GLU A 153 36.36 38.79 -11.59
C GLU A 153 37.43 38.25 -12.53
N TYR A 154 37.13 37.22 -13.32
CA TYR A 154 38.05 36.73 -14.35
C TYR A 154 38.38 37.81 -15.38
N ASN A 155 37.38 38.51 -15.91
CA ASN A 155 37.60 39.59 -16.87
C ASN A 155 38.47 40.73 -16.29
N ALA A 156 38.37 41.01 -14.99
CA ALA A 156 39.21 42.00 -14.32
C ALA A 156 40.68 41.56 -14.19
N THR A 157 40.98 40.25 -14.27
CA THR A 157 42.36 39.74 -14.33
C THR A 157 42.99 39.83 -15.72
N LEU A 158 42.19 40.07 -16.76
CA LEU A 158 42.69 40.15 -18.14
C LEU A 158 43.40 41.49 -18.38
N PRO A 159 44.46 41.52 -19.21
CA PRO A 159 45.12 42.76 -19.58
C PRO A 159 44.13 43.72 -20.25
N SER A 160 44.09 44.97 -19.79
CA SER A 160 43.27 46.01 -20.40
C SER A 160 43.67 46.22 -21.87
N GLN A 161 42.68 46.25 -22.76
CA GLN A 161 42.92 46.63 -24.15
C GLN A 161 43.41 48.08 -24.23
N MET A 162 44.37 48.32 -25.12
CA MET A 162 44.92 49.65 -25.33
C MET A 162 43.88 50.54 -26.03
N PRO A 163 43.63 51.76 -25.52
CA PRO A 163 42.57 52.60 -26.05
C PRO A 163 42.89 53.12 -27.46
N LEU A 164 41.89 53.10 -28.33
CA LEU A 164 41.94 53.73 -29.64
C LEU A 164 41.58 55.21 -29.45
N GLY A 165 42.53 56.03 -29.00
CA GLY A 165 42.34 57.45 -28.68
C GLY A 165 41.46 58.24 -29.66
N ALA A 166 40.70 59.20 -29.15
CA ALA A 166 39.79 60.02 -29.94
C ALA A 166 40.56 61.04 -30.81
N SER A 167 41.74 61.46 -30.34
CA SER A 167 42.66 62.37 -31.05
C SER A 167 43.95 61.67 -31.49
N VAL A 168 44.72 62.34 -32.35
CA VAL A 168 46.05 61.86 -32.81
C VAL A 168 47.00 61.70 -31.62
N ASP A 169 46.99 62.66 -30.70
CA ASP A 169 47.86 62.68 -29.52
C ASP A 169 47.51 61.58 -28.51
N GLU A 170 46.22 61.35 -28.26
CA GLU A 170 45.76 60.24 -27.39
C GLU A 170 46.08 58.86 -27.99
N THR A 171 45.98 58.75 -29.33
CA THR A 171 46.35 57.52 -30.04
C THR A 171 47.87 57.29 -29.95
N TYR A 172 48.67 58.34 -30.05
CA TYR A 172 50.13 58.26 -29.93
C TYR A 172 50.57 57.82 -28.53
N ALA A 173 49.96 58.37 -27.47
CA ALA A 173 50.23 57.96 -26.09
C ALA A 173 49.93 56.47 -25.84
N SER A 174 48.87 55.95 -26.48
CA SER A 174 48.51 54.53 -26.41
C SER A 174 49.43 53.64 -27.24
N TYR A 175 49.99 54.18 -28.33
CA TYR A 175 50.92 53.50 -29.22
C TYR A 175 52.33 53.39 -28.60
N GLU A 176 52.80 54.42 -27.88
CA GLU A 176 54.11 54.43 -27.21
C GLU A 176 54.21 53.40 -26.06
N GLN A 177 53.07 53.03 -25.48
CA GLN A 177 52.96 52.03 -24.44
C GLN A 177 52.89 50.58 -24.97
N LEU A 178 52.83 50.38 -26.30
CA LEU A 178 52.86 49.04 -26.90
C LEU A 178 54.26 48.41 -26.75
N PRO A 179 54.38 47.07 -26.71
CA PRO A 179 55.68 46.42 -26.83
C PRO A 179 56.39 46.80 -28.14
N GLU A 180 57.72 46.89 -28.14
CA GLU A 180 58.52 47.36 -29.29
C GLU A 180 58.22 46.59 -30.59
N GLU A 181 57.87 45.31 -30.49
CA GLU A 181 57.48 44.42 -31.59
C GLU A 181 56.18 44.85 -32.34
N PHE A 182 55.33 45.66 -31.71
CA PHE A 182 54.12 46.25 -32.29
C PHE A 182 54.27 47.74 -32.63
N GLN A 183 55.40 48.37 -32.29
CA GLN A 183 55.73 49.76 -32.62
C GLN A 183 56.39 49.87 -34.02
N ARG A 184 55.67 49.52 -35.09
CA ARG A 184 56.23 49.35 -36.45
C ARG A 184 56.24 50.59 -37.35
N ILE A 185 55.98 51.79 -36.82
CA ILE A 185 56.00 53.04 -37.59
C ILE A 185 57.42 53.63 -37.58
N GLU A 186 58.07 53.75 -38.74
CA GLU A 186 59.44 54.30 -38.89
C GLU A 186 59.56 55.73 -38.34
N ASN A 187 60.57 55.95 -37.48
CA ASN A 187 60.95 57.25 -36.95
C ASN A 187 61.35 58.21 -38.09
N GLY A 188 60.45 59.15 -38.43
CA GLY A 188 60.69 60.19 -39.44
C GLY A 188 59.56 60.42 -40.44
N THR A 189 58.53 59.56 -40.48
CA THR A 189 57.29 59.80 -41.25
C THR A 189 56.17 60.35 -40.35
N LYS A 190 55.27 61.19 -40.88
CA LYS A 190 54.13 61.71 -40.09
C LYS A 190 53.31 60.53 -39.56
N HIS A 191 53.34 60.28 -38.26
CA HIS A 191 52.48 59.30 -37.60
C HIS A 191 51.01 59.65 -37.91
N THR A 192 50.37 58.87 -38.79
CA THR A 192 48.94 59.05 -39.05
C THR A 192 48.16 58.28 -37.99
N ALA A 193 47.08 58.88 -37.47
CA ALA A 193 46.20 58.22 -36.51
C ALA A 193 45.71 56.85 -37.01
N THR A 194 45.55 56.70 -38.33
CA THR A 194 45.19 55.42 -38.96
C THR A 194 46.24 54.34 -38.77
N ALA A 195 47.52 54.64 -38.99
CA ALA A 195 48.61 53.68 -38.82
C ALA A 195 48.80 53.29 -37.35
N MET A 196 48.74 54.25 -36.42
CA MET A 196 48.83 53.97 -34.98
C MET A 196 47.65 53.13 -34.48
N LYS A 197 46.42 53.44 -34.93
CA LYS A 197 45.23 52.63 -34.62
C LYS A 197 45.32 51.22 -35.20
N ALA A 198 46.01 51.01 -36.32
CA ALA A 198 46.22 49.68 -36.89
C ALA A 198 47.16 48.85 -36.00
N CYS A 199 48.29 49.41 -35.57
CA CYS A 199 49.22 48.75 -34.64
C CYS A 199 48.57 48.44 -33.28
N ILE A 200 47.79 49.38 -32.72
CA ILE A 200 47.03 49.15 -31.48
C ILE A 200 45.99 48.04 -31.66
N LYS A 201 45.31 47.98 -32.82
CA LYS A 201 44.36 46.90 -33.11
C LYS A 201 45.04 45.55 -33.24
N GLU A 202 46.19 45.46 -33.90
CA GLU A 202 46.96 44.22 -34.01
C GLU A 202 47.36 43.69 -32.63
N TYR A 203 47.84 44.57 -31.74
CA TYR A 203 48.16 44.19 -30.37
C TYR A 203 46.91 43.81 -29.56
N ASN A 204 45.82 44.56 -29.66
CA ASN A 204 44.59 44.22 -28.94
C ASN A 204 43.98 42.88 -29.39
N VAL A 205 44.26 42.41 -30.61
CA VAL A 205 43.87 41.08 -31.11
C VAL A 205 44.71 39.95 -30.50
N THR A 206 45.95 40.23 -30.06
CA THR A 206 46.78 39.22 -29.39
C THR A 206 46.44 39.05 -27.90
N LEU A 207 45.72 40.01 -27.31
CA LEU A 207 45.23 39.91 -25.93
C LEU A 207 44.04 38.94 -25.83
N PRO A 208 43.92 38.16 -24.73
CA PRO A 208 42.74 37.35 -24.48
C PRO A 208 41.47 38.20 -24.47
N ALA A 209 40.46 37.80 -25.23
CA ALA A 209 39.18 38.50 -25.25
C ALA A 209 38.40 38.27 -23.95
N PRO A 210 37.75 39.30 -23.38
CA PRO A 210 36.89 39.13 -22.22
C PRO A 210 35.67 38.27 -22.57
N VAL A 211 35.26 37.42 -21.62
CA VAL A 211 34.08 36.57 -21.76
C VAL A 211 32.80 37.38 -21.58
N LYS A 212 31.69 36.89 -22.14
CA LYS A 212 30.40 37.57 -22.03
C LYS A 212 29.83 37.41 -20.62
N THR A 213 29.34 38.51 -20.04
CA THR A 213 28.74 38.55 -18.69
C THR A 213 27.24 38.84 -18.72
N SER A 214 26.60 38.66 -19.88
CA SER A 214 25.16 38.91 -20.08
C SER A 214 24.46 37.70 -20.70
N GLY A 215 23.24 37.41 -20.26
CA GLY A 215 22.43 36.30 -20.77
C GLY A 215 21.62 35.59 -19.68
N SER A 216 21.02 34.46 -20.05
CA SER A 216 20.43 33.53 -19.09
C SER A 216 21.50 32.88 -18.23
N ARG A 217 21.10 32.28 -17.11
CA ARG A 217 21.97 31.45 -16.28
C ARG A 217 22.76 30.41 -17.10
N ASP A 218 22.08 29.72 -18.00
CA ASP A 218 22.69 28.67 -18.82
C ASP A 218 23.75 29.25 -19.76
N ALA A 219 23.47 30.41 -20.38
CA ALA A 219 24.45 31.10 -21.21
C ALA A 219 25.67 31.56 -20.40
N LEU A 220 25.48 31.99 -19.15
CA LEU A 220 26.59 32.34 -18.25
C LEU A 220 27.40 31.10 -17.82
N LEU A 221 26.75 29.96 -17.59
CA LEU A 221 27.43 28.69 -17.31
C LEU A 221 28.28 28.21 -18.49
N GLU A 222 27.81 28.39 -19.73
CA GLU A 222 28.61 28.11 -20.93
C GLU A 222 29.86 28.98 -21.00
N GLN A 223 29.79 30.25 -20.61
CA GLN A 223 30.97 31.13 -20.53
C GLN A 223 31.90 30.71 -19.38
N LEU A 224 31.33 30.33 -18.24
CA LEU A 224 32.10 29.85 -17.10
C LEU A 224 32.85 28.55 -17.42
N ALA A 225 32.28 27.69 -18.28
CA ALA A 225 32.91 26.44 -18.69
C ALA A 225 34.22 26.66 -19.47
N ILE A 226 34.37 27.80 -20.14
CA ILE A 226 35.60 28.18 -20.86
C ILE A 226 36.74 28.50 -19.87
N ILE A 227 36.38 29.07 -18.71
CA ILE A 227 37.35 29.58 -17.72
C ILE A 227 37.63 28.56 -16.63
N ASN A 228 36.59 27.91 -16.13
CA ASN A 228 36.65 26.96 -15.04
C ASN A 228 35.68 25.78 -15.30
N PRO A 229 36.10 24.81 -16.14
CA PRO A 229 35.27 23.65 -16.47
C PRO A 229 34.98 22.77 -15.24
N ASP A 230 35.90 22.72 -14.27
CA ASP A 230 35.74 21.90 -13.06
C ASP A 230 34.59 22.42 -12.19
N LEU A 231 34.47 23.74 -12.03
CA LEU A 231 33.37 24.35 -11.27
C LEU A 231 32.02 24.10 -11.95
N VAL A 232 31.95 24.17 -13.28
CA VAL A 232 30.73 23.84 -14.03
C VAL A 232 30.38 22.36 -13.90
N ALA A 233 31.38 21.47 -13.93
CA ALA A 233 31.17 20.04 -13.71
C ALA A 233 30.65 19.75 -12.29
N GLN A 234 31.14 20.44 -11.27
CA GLN A 234 30.63 20.34 -9.90
C GLN A 234 29.19 20.86 -9.78
N GLU A 235 28.88 21.97 -10.46
CA GLU A 235 27.52 22.52 -10.48
C GLU A 235 26.53 21.60 -11.19
N ALA A 236 26.94 20.95 -12.28
CA ALA A 236 26.11 19.99 -13.03
C ALA A 236 25.81 18.70 -12.25
N GLN A 237 26.59 18.37 -11.22
CA GLN A 237 26.32 17.23 -10.33
C GLN A 237 25.25 17.53 -9.27
N LYS A 238 24.94 18.80 -9.01
CA LYS A 238 23.92 19.18 -8.03
C LYS A 238 22.53 18.87 -8.58
N SER A 239 21.70 18.23 -7.77
CA SER A 239 20.31 17.95 -8.13
C SER A 239 19.48 19.23 -8.10
N SER A 240 18.60 19.39 -9.09
CA SER A 240 17.66 20.51 -9.13
C SER A 240 16.56 20.34 -8.07
N PRO A 241 16.08 21.44 -7.45
CA PRO A 241 14.92 21.40 -6.57
C PRO A 241 13.67 20.88 -7.27
N LEU A 242 12.88 20.12 -6.53
CA LEU A 242 11.59 19.59 -6.98
C LEU A 242 10.50 20.68 -6.92
N LYS A 243 9.48 20.53 -7.76
CA LYS A 243 8.35 21.46 -7.81
C LYS A 243 7.41 21.24 -6.62
N VAL A 244 7.06 22.34 -5.95
CA VAL A 244 6.13 22.37 -4.80
C VAL A 244 4.71 22.85 -5.18
N SER A 245 4.51 23.15 -6.46
CA SER A 245 3.24 23.55 -7.06
C SER A 245 2.73 22.47 -8.04
N GLY A 246 1.41 22.38 -8.19
CA GLY A 246 0.76 21.39 -9.05
C GLY A 246 -0.43 20.70 -8.38
N THR A 247 -0.93 19.66 -9.02
CA THR A 247 -1.99 18.79 -8.49
C THR A 247 -1.45 17.86 -7.38
N LYS A 248 -2.34 17.24 -6.60
CA LYS A 248 -1.92 16.23 -5.59
C LYS A 248 -1.12 15.09 -6.22
N ALA A 249 -1.50 14.65 -7.43
CA ALA A 249 -0.80 13.61 -8.17
C ALA A 249 0.63 14.03 -8.54
N ASP A 250 0.84 15.27 -8.98
CA ASP A 250 2.18 15.78 -9.30
C ASP A 250 3.08 15.79 -8.06
N LEU A 251 2.54 16.21 -6.91
CA LEU A 251 3.27 16.20 -5.64
C LEU A 251 3.60 14.77 -5.18
N ILE A 252 2.67 13.82 -5.33
CA ILE A 252 2.91 12.39 -5.02
C ILE A 252 4.07 11.85 -5.88
N GLN A 253 4.10 12.14 -7.17
CA GLN A 253 5.18 11.72 -8.07
C GLN A 253 6.53 12.33 -7.67
N ALA A 254 6.55 13.61 -7.27
CA ALA A 254 7.76 14.25 -6.78
C ALA A 254 8.27 13.61 -5.47
N VAL A 255 7.38 13.23 -4.55
CA VAL A 255 7.79 12.51 -3.33
C VAL A 255 8.31 11.11 -3.68
N LYS A 256 7.64 10.39 -4.60
CA LYS A 256 8.05 9.04 -5.04
C LYS A 256 9.42 9.03 -5.73
N SER A 257 9.81 10.09 -6.44
CA SER A 257 11.14 10.15 -7.07
C SER A 257 12.28 10.27 -6.06
N VAL A 258 12.00 10.82 -4.86
CA VAL A 258 12.98 10.93 -3.76
C VAL A 258 12.96 9.67 -2.89
N ASN A 259 11.77 9.20 -2.53
CA ASN A 259 11.58 8.04 -1.68
C ASN A 259 10.49 7.13 -2.26
N PRO A 260 10.86 6.13 -3.07
CA PRO A 260 9.90 5.19 -3.66
C PRO A 260 9.17 4.30 -2.65
N ALA A 261 9.74 4.08 -1.46
CA ALA A 261 9.19 3.19 -0.43
C ALA A 261 8.16 3.87 0.48
N VAL A 262 7.86 5.14 0.22
CA VAL A 262 6.92 5.92 1.01
C VAL A 262 5.47 5.43 0.86
N VAL A 263 4.71 5.49 1.95
CA VAL A 263 3.28 5.12 1.95
C VAL A 263 2.41 6.35 1.82
N PHE A 264 1.42 6.30 0.92
CA PHE A 264 0.37 7.30 0.78
C PHE A 264 -0.94 6.72 1.30
N ALA A 265 -1.60 7.45 2.20
CA ALA A 265 -2.84 6.97 2.82
C ALA A 265 -3.94 6.74 1.77
N ASP A 266 -4.06 7.63 0.78
CA ASP A 266 -5.02 7.50 -0.31
C ASP A 266 -4.80 6.21 -1.11
N GLU A 267 -3.56 5.93 -1.53
CA GLU A 267 -3.24 4.74 -2.34
C GLU A 267 -3.53 3.45 -1.57
N LEU A 268 -3.24 3.44 -0.26
CA LEU A 268 -3.51 2.32 0.62
C LEU A 268 -5.02 2.09 0.82
N LEU A 269 -5.80 3.17 0.98
CA LEU A 269 -7.26 3.09 1.09
C LEU A 269 -7.93 2.73 -0.24
N ASP A 270 -7.40 3.20 -1.36
CA ASP A 270 -7.92 2.89 -2.69
C ASP A 270 -7.63 1.42 -3.05
N ALA A 271 -6.42 0.92 -2.78
CA ALA A 271 -6.11 -0.51 -2.92
C ALA A 271 -7.03 -1.40 -2.07
N TRP A 272 -7.37 -0.96 -0.85
CA TRP A 272 -8.36 -1.67 -0.02
C TRP A 272 -9.76 -1.68 -0.65
N ARG A 273 -10.21 -0.55 -1.23
CA ARG A 273 -11.52 -0.44 -1.89
C ARG A 273 -11.63 -1.22 -3.20
N GLU A 274 -10.51 -1.41 -3.91
CA GLU A 274 -10.46 -2.24 -5.11
C GLU A 274 -10.85 -3.70 -4.83
N ASN A 275 -10.66 -4.17 -3.59
CA ASN A 275 -11.16 -5.44 -3.09
C ASN A 275 -10.85 -6.64 -4.01
N THR A 276 -9.58 -6.79 -4.38
CA THR A 276 -9.10 -7.82 -5.32
C THR A 276 -9.42 -9.25 -4.88
N GLU A 277 -9.53 -9.49 -3.58
CA GLU A 277 -9.86 -10.79 -2.98
C GLU A 277 -11.38 -11.05 -2.91
N GLY A 278 -12.23 -10.06 -3.22
CA GLY A 278 -13.69 -10.21 -3.18
C GLY A 278 -14.28 -10.37 -1.77
N LYS A 279 -13.53 -10.05 -0.72
CA LYS A 279 -13.96 -10.12 0.69
C LYS A 279 -14.98 -9.03 1.02
N VAL A 280 -15.68 -9.16 2.14
CA VAL A 280 -16.60 -8.11 2.59
C VAL A 280 -15.79 -6.96 3.21
N LEU A 281 -15.89 -5.76 2.63
CA LEU A 281 -15.18 -4.58 3.14
C LEU A 281 -15.77 -4.09 4.47
N VAL A 282 -14.90 -3.88 5.47
CA VAL A 282 -15.27 -3.40 6.81
C VAL A 282 -14.42 -2.20 7.19
N THR A 283 -15.06 -1.06 7.49
CA THR A 283 -14.34 0.12 8.01
C THR A 283 -13.89 -0.09 9.45
N ARG A 284 -12.86 0.65 9.88
CA ARG A 284 -12.39 0.62 11.28
C ARG A 284 -13.50 0.99 12.27
N GLN A 285 -14.37 1.93 11.90
CA GLN A 285 -15.51 2.32 12.73
C GLN A 285 -16.53 1.18 12.87
N GLN A 286 -16.82 0.47 11.78
CA GLN A 286 -17.72 -0.68 11.79
C GLN A 286 -17.15 -1.81 12.64
N LEU A 287 -15.86 -2.14 12.45
CA LEU A 287 -15.18 -3.16 13.25
C LEU A 287 -15.19 -2.79 14.75
N SER A 288 -14.86 -1.54 15.08
CA SER A 288 -14.90 -1.05 16.48
C SER A 288 -16.29 -1.19 17.09
N THR A 289 -17.33 -0.85 16.33
CA THR A 289 -18.72 -1.03 16.78
C THR A 289 -19.05 -2.51 17.02
N ALA A 290 -18.67 -3.39 16.09
CA ALA A 290 -18.93 -4.82 16.19
C ALA A 290 -18.16 -5.47 17.35
N LEU A 291 -16.91 -5.06 17.60
CA LEU A 291 -16.11 -5.48 18.76
C LEU A 291 -16.74 -5.04 20.09
N ASN A 292 -17.28 -3.82 20.15
CA ASN A 292 -18.00 -3.37 21.35
C ASN A 292 -19.26 -4.21 21.61
N ILE A 293 -19.99 -4.60 20.56
CA ILE A 293 -21.16 -5.49 20.68
C ILE A 293 -20.71 -6.89 21.13
N GLN A 294 -19.68 -7.46 20.50
CA GLN A 294 -19.10 -8.76 20.87
C GLN A 294 -18.69 -8.77 22.35
N LYS A 295 -17.97 -7.73 22.79
CA LYS A 295 -17.57 -7.57 24.19
C LYS A 295 -18.80 -7.56 25.11
N ALA A 296 -19.83 -6.77 24.79
CA ALA A 296 -21.05 -6.74 25.59
C ALA A 296 -21.78 -8.10 25.64
N LEU A 297 -21.77 -8.87 24.54
CA LEU A 297 -22.33 -10.22 24.50
C LEU A 297 -21.56 -11.19 25.39
N LEU A 298 -20.22 -11.15 25.34
CA LEU A 298 -19.35 -12.00 26.14
C LEU A 298 -19.41 -11.67 27.64
N GLU A 299 -19.53 -10.38 27.99
CA GLU A 299 -19.68 -9.92 29.38
C GLU A 299 -21.09 -10.18 29.95
N HIS A 300 -22.07 -10.50 29.10
CA HIS A 300 -23.44 -10.68 29.56
C HIS A 300 -23.58 -11.95 30.43
N PRO A 301 -24.20 -11.89 31.63
CA PRO A 301 -24.20 -12.99 32.61
C PRO A 301 -24.77 -14.33 32.14
N THR A 302 -25.68 -14.29 31.17
CA THR A 302 -26.32 -15.48 30.57
C THR A 302 -25.76 -15.81 29.19
N ALA A 303 -25.92 -14.92 28.21
CA ALA A 303 -25.42 -15.11 26.85
C ALA A 303 -23.91 -15.41 26.78
N GLY A 304 -23.08 -14.70 27.57
CA GLY A 304 -21.64 -14.93 27.61
C GLY A 304 -21.28 -16.36 28.04
N LYS A 305 -22.03 -16.94 28.97
CA LYS A 305 -21.84 -18.34 29.39
C LYS A 305 -22.19 -19.33 28.28
N LEU A 306 -23.15 -19.01 27.42
CA LEU A 306 -23.48 -19.84 26.26
C LEU A 306 -22.37 -19.74 25.22
N LEU A 307 -21.95 -18.51 24.88
CA LEU A 307 -20.93 -18.23 23.87
C LEU A 307 -19.53 -18.75 24.25
N THR A 308 -19.24 -18.93 25.53
CA THR A 308 -17.91 -19.38 26.00
C THR A 308 -17.91 -20.79 26.55
N HIS A 309 -19.02 -21.52 26.42
CA HIS A 309 -19.14 -22.87 26.98
C HIS A 309 -18.14 -23.83 26.30
N PRO A 310 -17.39 -24.68 27.04
CA PRO A 310 -16.39 -25.57 26.45
C PRO A 310 -16.94 -26.61 25.47
N SER A 311 -18.19 -27.05 25.67
CA SER A 311 -18.86 -28.01 24.76
C SER A 311 -19.61 -27.33 23.62
N ARG A 312 -19.31 -26.05 23.34
CA ARG A 312 -19.94 -25.36 22.23
C ARG A 312 -19.51 -25.93 20.89
N ALA A 313 -20.47 -26.07 19.98
CA ALA A 313 -20.24 -26.33 18.58
C ALA A 313 -20.99 -25.26 17.77
N VAL A 314 -20.39 -24.80 16.68
CA VAL A 314 -20.89 -23.67 15.89
C VAL A 314 -21.33 -24.18 14.54
N GLU A 315 -22.45 -23.66 14.03
CA GLU A 315 -22.97 -23.98 12.69
C GLU A 315 -23.16 -25.50 12.44
N VAL A 316 -23.48 -26.26 13.49
CA VAL A 316 -23.74 -27.70 13.39
C VAL A 316 -24.99 -27.95 12.54
N SER A 317 -24.91 -28.87 11.60
CA SER A 317 -26.01 -29.18 10.70
C SER A 317 -26.77 -30.41 11.15
N TYR A 318 -28.10 -30.29 11.20
CA TYR A 318 -29.03 -31.37 11.49
C TYR A 318 -29.89 -31.66 10.27
N PHE A 319 -30.00 -32.94 9.94
CA PHE A 319 -30.91 -33.46 8.93
C PHE A 319 -31.87 -34.43 9.61
N GLY A 320 -33.12 -34.42 9.21
CA GLY A 320 -34.13 -35.27 9.81
C GLY A 320 -35.39 -35.37 8.96
N ILE A 321 -36.32 -36.21 9.41
CA ILE A 321 -37.65 -36.33 8.84
C ILE A 321 -38.62 -35.80 9.88
N ASP A 322 -39.45 -34.84 9.48
CA ASP A 322 -40.55 -34.37 10.31
C ASP A 322 -41.60 -35.48 10.46
N GLU A 323 -41.84 -35.93 11.69
CA GLU A 323 -42.69 -37.10 11.95
C GLU A 323 -44.17 -36.87 11.60
N GLU A 324 -44.63 -35.62 11.60
CA GLU A 324 -46.02 -35.26 11.31
C GLU A 324 -46.27 -35.21 9.80
N THR A 325 -45.38 -34.58 9.05
CA THR A 325 -45.55 -34.34 7.61
C THR A 325 -44.82 -35.33 6.73
N GLY A 326 -43.85 -36.07 7.27
CA GLY A 326 -42.96 -36.96 6.52
C GLY A 326 -41.93 -36.22 5.66
N LEU A 327 -41.80 -34.90 5.81
CA LEU A 327 -40.87 -34.10 5.01
C LEU A 327 -39.45 -34.21 5.55
N GLU A 328 -38.47 -34.34 4.65
CA GLU A 328 -37.07 -34.10 5.00
C GLU A 328 -36.88 -32.63 5.38
N VAL A 329 -36.26 -32.39 6.53
CA VAL A 329 -35.98 -31.06 7.07
C VAL A 329 -34.51 -30.93 7.42
N ARG A 330 -33.99 -29.71 7.31
CA ARG A 330 -32.65 -29.38 7.77
C ARG A 330 -32.66 -28.12 8.63
N VAL A 331 -31.82 -28.14 9.66
CA VAL A 331 -31.64 -27.02 10.59
C VAL A 331 -30.17 -26.87 10.91
N ARG A 332 -29.73 -25.63 11.01
CA ARG A 332 -28.39 -25.27 11.44
C ARG A 332 -28.51 -24.15 12.48
N PRO A 333 -28.47 -24.47 13.78
CA PRO A 333 -28.35 -23.43 14.80
C PRO A 333 -26.97 -22.78 14.71
N ASP A 334 -26.93 -21.49 15.00
CA ASP A 334 -25.69 -20.72 15.05
C ASP A 334 -24.74 -21.29 16.14
N LEU A 335 -25.32 -21.73 17.26
CA LEU A 335 -24.61 -22.33 18.38
C LEU A 335 -25.35 -23.55 18.92
N GLU A 336 -24.62 -24.60 19.24
CA GLU A 336 -25.08 -25.78 19.95
C GLU A 336 -24.27 -26.00 21.21
N LEU A 337 -24.91 -26.36 22.32
CA LEU A 337 -24.26 -26.83 23.54
C LEU A 337 -24.68 -28.25 23.86
N ASP A 338 -23.73 -29.14 24.11
CA ASP A 338 -23.99 -30.45 24.73
C ASP A 338 -23.86 -30.35 26.26
N MET A 339 -24.94 -30.67 26.96
CA MET A 339 -25.03 -30.70 28.42
C MET A 339 -25.22 -32.12 28.96
N GLY A 340 -24.56 -33.12 28.38
CA GLY A 340 -24.53 -34.48 28.92
C GLY A 340 -25.85 -35.22 28.71
N GLY A 341 -26.36 -35.18 27.47
CA GLY A 341 -27.61 -35.84 27.07
C GLY A 341 -28.74 -34.87 26.70
N LEU A 342 -28.59 -33.58 26.98
CA LEU A 342 -29.44 -32.51 26.47
C LEU A 342 -28.62 -31.62 25.54
N ARG A 343 -29.08 -31.43 24.30
CA ARG A 343 -28.50 -30.46 23.37
C ARG A 343 -29.36 -29.20 23.33
N ILE A 344 -28.72 -28.05 23.46
CA ILE A 344 -29.38 -26.74 23.38
C ILE A 344 -28.90 -26.06 22.11
N GLY A 345 -29.83 -25.74 21.21
CA GLY A 345 -29.57 -24.86 20.07
C GLY A 345 -29.86 -23.41 20.44
N ALA A 346 -28.97 -22.51 20.05
CA ALA A 346 -29.13 -21.07 20.15
C ALA A 346 -28.84 -20.42 18.80
N ASP A 347 -29.52 -19.31 18.55
CA ASP A 347 -29.48 -18.57 17.29
C ASP A 347 -29.27 -17.09 17.66
N LEU A 348 -28.18 -16.52 17.16
CA LEU A 348 -27.77 -15.15 17.40
C LEU A 348 -28.40 -14.27 16.32
N LYS A 349 -29.14 -13.25 16.74
CA LYS A 349 -29.79 -12.32 15.82
C LYS A 349 -29.43 -10.89 16.16
N THR A 350 -28.83 -10.23 15.17
CA THR A 350 -28.59 -8.79 15.20
C THR A 350 -29.76 -8.10 14.52
N ILE A 351 -30.36 -7.15 15.22
CA ILE A 351 -31.51 -6.39 14.72
C ILE A 351 -31.34 -4.91 14.98
N SER A 352 -31.87 -4.10 14.07
CA SER A 352 -31.98 -2.66 14.23
C SER A 352 -33.43 -2.30 14.49
N MET A 353 -33.74 -1.83 15.70
CA MET A 353 -35.08 -1.34 16.05
C MET A 353 -35.06 0.19 16.16
N TRP A 354 -35.81 0.86 15.28
CA TRP A 354 -36.01 2.31 15.34
C TRP A 354 -37.27 2.64 16.17
N ASN A 355 -37.25 3.75 16.90
CA ASN A 355 -38.39 4.30 17.65
C ASN A 355 -38.99 3.38 18.75
N ILE A 356 -38.20 2.50 19.35
CA ILE A 356 -38.62 1.71 20.52
C ILE A 356 -37.80 2.14 21.73
N LYS A 357 -38.47 2.62 22.78
CA LYS A 357 -37.81 2.86 24.07
C LYS A 357 -37.35 1.53 24.66
N GLN A 358 -36.22 1.54 25.37
CA GLN A 358 -35.62 0.35 25.98
C GLN A 358 -36.63 -0.47 26.81
N GLU A 359 -37.52 0.19 27.55
CA GLU A 359 -38.60 -0.43 28.33
C GLU A 359 -39.59 -1.26 27.50
N GLY A 360 -39.81 -0.91 26.23
CA GLY A 360 -40.70 -1.61 25.30
C GLY A 360 -40.03 -2.72 24.49
N LEU A 361 -38.70 -2.85 24.57
CA LEU A 361 -37.93 -3.78 23.73
C LEU A 361 -38.34 -5.24 23.95
N ARG A 362 -38.47 -5.65 25.22
CA ARG A 362 -38.85 -7.02 25.59
C ARG A 362 -40.22 -7.40 25.02
N ALA A 363 -41.22 -6.53 25.18
CA ALA A 363 -42.57 -6.77 24.67
C ALA A 363 -42.61 -6.88 23.14
N LYS A 364 -41.71 -6.18 22.43
CA LYS A 364 -41.59 -6.28 20.97
C LYS A 364 -40.92 -7.58 20.52
N LEU A 365 -39.89 -8.03 21.23
CA LEU A 365 -39.13 -9.25 20.91
C LEU A 365 -39.90 -10.56 21.17
N HIS A 366 -40.86 -10.54 22.09
CA HIS A 366 -41.68 -11.72 22.43
C HIS A 366 -42.98 -11.85 21.60
N ARG A 367 -43.20 -10.99 20.60
CA ARG A 367 -44.31 -11.10 19.63
C ARG A 367 -43.80 -11.65 18.32
#